data_AF-A0A5J5R6S9-F1
#
_entry.id   AF-A0A5J5R6S9-F1
#
_cell.length_a   1.000
_cell.length_b   1.000
_cell.length_c   1.000
_cell.angle_alpha   90.00
_cell.angle_beta   90.00
_cell.angle_gamma   90.00
#
_symmetry.space_group_name_H-M   'P 1'
#
loop_
_entity.id
_entity.type
_entity.pdbx_description
1 polymer ?
#
loop_
_entity_poly.entity_id
_entity_poly.type
_entity_poly.pdbx_seq_one_letter_code
_entity_poly.pdbx_strand_id
1 'polypeptide(L)'
;MKESIYGFIFKLCCSTRSPIVIGSSVAINEALEFPLGFLYKKTLYVSHLKEEQPCHMSSSPSVPKVSNQNLSEEFNTGDGFINTIPNEKCAVTTTPLLQETSSVSMATMQLYAILETVADRVEMHKNIGNQRENWNTLLLNSTNMMILTAATMAGVTATSHGVSVLGLKLGSILLFSGATATLVIMNKIQPSKLVEEQRKATKLFKQLGSQVQTLITVGSPSKEDVKGVMVKILVIDKAYPLALLGGAMLEKFPESLEHAVWWPRNESQKENINRKVEMGNGWTKELESEMREIVEVIKRKDSQDYERLGNKALKINKVLATSGTLLTGIAALASTFMGSSNIGPWAATVATITGALASAVNTFEHGGQVGMVFEMYRNNAGFFKYMQESIESTLDESDVKKREDGALFEMKVALQLGRSLSQLRNLAKKSTYSRIEGIPIDEFASNLF
;
A
#
# COMPACT_ATOMS: atom_id res chain seq x y z
N MET A 1 -17.30 -10.38 -20.64
CA MET A 1 -17.30 -10.37 -19.16
C MET A 1 -18.16 -11.49 -18.57
N LYS A 2 -19.42 -11.68 -19.02
CA LYS A 2 -20.27 -12.82 -18.60
C LYS A 2 -19.64 -14.20 -18.85
N GLU A 3 -19.08 -14.45 -20.05
CA GLU A 3 -18.46 -15.75 -20.35
C GLU A 3 -17.22 -16.10 -19.50
N SER A 4 -16.46 -15.09 -19.06
CA SER A 4 -15.25 -15.32 -18.24
C SER A 4 -15.58 -15.71 -16.80
N ILE A 5 -16.71 -15.24 -16.27
CA ILE A 5 -17.17 -15.57 -14.91
C ILE A 5 -17.75 -16.98 -14.89
N TYR A 6 -18.58 -17.33 -15.87
CA TYR A 6 -19.07 -18.72 -16.02
C TYR A 6 -17.92 -19.69 -16.26
N GLY A 7 -16.95 -19.37 -17.13
CA GLY A 7 -15.80 -20.23 -17.38
C GLY A 7 -14.90 -20.45 -16.16
N PHE A 8 -14.70 -19.43 -15.32
CA PHE A 8 -13.93 -19.53 -14.09
C PHE A 8 -14.67 -20.35 -13.02
N ILE A 9 -15.96 -20.07 -12.80
CA ILE A 9 -16.81 -20.81 -11.86
C ILE A 9 -16.98 -22.27 -12.29
N PHE A 10 -17.12 -22.53 -13.60
CA PHE A 10 -17.25 -23.87 -14.16
C PHE A 10 -15.93 -24.66 -14.04
N LYS A 11 -14.76 -24.03 -14.25
CA LYS A 11 -13.46 -24.69 -14.03
C LYS A 11 -13.22 -25.03 -12.55
N LEU A 12 -13.61 -24.15 -11.63
CA LEU A 12 -13.54 -24.41 -10.18
C LEU A 12 -14.53 -25.51 -9.73
N CYS A 13 -15.73 -25.57 -10.32
CA CYS A 13 -16.73 -26.59 -9.97
C CYS A 13 -16.52 -27.95 -10.64
N CYS A 14 -15.98 -28.01 -11.87
CA CYS A 14 -15.87 -29.26 -12.64
C CYS A 14 -14.57 -30.03 -12.43
N SER A 15 -13.63 -29.54 -11.60
CA SER A 15 -12.40 -30.27 -11.25
C SER A 15 -12.63 -31.44 -10.28
N THR A 16 -13.88 -31.71 -9.87
CA THR A 16 -14.25 -32.79 -8.94
C THR A 16 -14.93 -33.96 -9.68
N ARG A 17 -14.12 -34.82 -10.30
CA ARG A 17 -14.61 -36.09 -10.88
C ARG A 17 -13.88 -37.29 -10.25
N SER A 18 -13.98 -37.45 -8.93
CA SER A 18 -13.77 -38.70 -8.16
C SER A 18 -14.10 -38.48 -6.67
N PRO A 19 -14.51 -39.52 -5.91
CA PRO A 19 -15.16 -39.34 -4.61
C PRO A 19 -14.15 -39.00 -3.49
N ILE A 20 -14.59 -38.05 -2.64
CA ILE A 20 -14.19 -37.76 -1.26
C ILE A 20 -12.85 -38.37 -0.80
N VAL A 21 -11.80 -37.57 -0.83
CA VAL A 21 -10.72 -37.60 0.16
C VAL A 21 -10.46 -36.17 0.61
N ILE A 22 -10.56 -35.96 1.92
CA ILE A 22 -10.27 -34.70 2.61
C ILE A 22 -8.78 -34.41 2.43
N GLY A 23 -8.45 -33.39 1.65
CA GLY A 23 -7.08 -32.97 1.37
C GLY A 23 -7.06 -31.66 0.62
N SER A 24 -7.30 -30.56 1.33
CA SER A 24 -7.44 -29.19 0.80
C SER A 24 -6.18 -28.58 0.16
N SER A 25 -5.12 -29.36 -0.08
CA SER A 25 -3.84 -28.83 -0.60
C SER A 25 -3.41 -29.33 -1.98
N VAL A 26 -4.05 -30.34 -2.57
CA VAL A 26 -3.54 -30.95 -3.82
C VAL A 26 -4.27 -30.44 -5.08
N ALA A 27 -5.56 -30.11 -5.00
CA ALA A 27 -6.37 -29.80 -6.17
C ALA A 27 -6.18 -28.37 -6.77
N ILE A 28 -5.40 -27.50 -6.11
CA ILE A 28 -5.16 -26.13 -6.58
C ILE A 28 -3.93 -26.06 -7.52
N ASN A 29 -3.07 -27.09 -7.52
CA ASN A 29 -1.82 -27.06 -8.28
C ASN A 29 -2.00 -27.30 -9.79
N GLU A 30 -2.97 -28.09 -10.24
CA GLU A 30 -3.11 -28.41 -11.68
C GLU A 30 -3.81 -27.31 -12.50
N ALA A 31 -4.49 -26.35 -11.88
CA ALA A 31 -5.14 -25.25 -12.60
C ALA A 31 -4.27 -24.00 -12.79
N LEU A 32 -3.03 -24.00 -12.26
CA LEU A 32 -2.15 -22.83 -12.19
C LEU A 32 -0.69 -23.18 -12.53
N GLU A 33 -0.44 -23.78 -13.70
CA GLU A 33 0.92 -23.76 -14.25
C GLU A 33 1.25 -22.37 -14.82
N PHE A 34 2.10 -21.66 -14.06
CA PHE A 34 2.87 -20.44 -14.36
C PHE A 34 2.19 -19.04 -14.38
N PRO A 35 2.82 -17.96 -13.82
CA PRO A 35 3.94 -17.89 -12.89
C PRO A 35 3.45 -17.44 -11.49
N LEU A 36 2.95 -18.39 -10.69
CA LEU A 36 2.65 -18.18 -9.26
C LEU A 36 3.67 -18.88 -8.34
N GLY A 37 4.61 -19.63 -8.92
CA GLY A 37 5.65 -20.35 -8.17
C GLY A 37 6.55 -19.46 -7.30
N PHE A 38 6.64 -18.16 -7.61
CA PHE A 38 7.38 -17.20 -6.79
C PHE A 38 6.63 -16.80 -5.50
N LEU A 39 5.29 -16.72 -5.55
CA LEU A 39 4.47 -16.39 -4.39
C LEU A 39 4.41 -17.55 -3.40
N TYR A 40 4.36 -18.80 -3.88
CA TYR A 40 4.34 -19.98 -3.02
C TYR A 40 5.66 -20.17 -2.23
N LYS A 41 6.81 -19.87 -2.86
CA LYS A 41 8.13 -19.98 -2.22
C LYS A 41 8.35 -18.94 -1.11
N LYS A 42 7.78 -17.73 -1.26
CA LYS A 42 7.93 -16.65 -0.26
C LYS A 42 7.06 -16.89 0.97
N THR A 43 5.85 -17.46 0.81
CA THR A 43 4.96 -17.78 1.93
C THR A 43 5.52 -18.93 2.78
N LEU A 44 6.07 -19.99 2.17
CA LEU A 44 6.69 -21.10 2.91
C LEU A 44 7.94 -20.67 3.70
N TYR A 45 8.75 -19.76 3.15
CA TYR A 45 9.98 -19.29 3.82
C TYR A 45 9.68 -18.44 5.07
N VAL A 46 8.55 -17.72 5.08
CA VAL A 46 8.11 -16.93 6.24
C VAL A 46 7.52 -17.82 7.34
N SER A 47 6.88 -18.94 6.98
CA SER A 47 6.35 -19.90 7.96
C SER A 47 7.44 -20.67 8.70
N HIS A 48 8.59 -20.91 8.08
CA HIS A 48 9.70 -21.67 8.70
C HIS A 48 10.59 -20.85 9.64
N LEU A 49 10.45 -19.52 9.68
CA LEU A 49 11.24 -18.65 10.57
C LEU A 49 10.51 -18.29 11.87
N LYS A 50 9.35 -18.91 12.15
CA LYS A 50 8.57 -18.61 13.36
C LYS A 50 8.13 -19.89 14.06
N GLU A 51 9.10 -20.69 14.45
CA GLU A 51 8.92 -21.80 15.38
C GLU A 51 9.82 -21.55 16.60
N GLU A 52 9.32 -20.78 17.57
CA GLU A 52 9.87 -20.80 18.93
C GLU A 52 8.98 -21.70 19.80
N GLN A 53 9.62 -22.66 20.48
CA GLN A 53 9.01 -23.62 21.39
C GLN A 53 8.39 -22.96 22.63
N PRO A 54 7.34 -23.55 23.24
CA PRO A 54 6.66 -22.96 24.39
C PRO A 54 7.37 -23.27 25.72
N CYS A 55 7.79 -22.22 26.44
CA CYS A 55 8.16 -22.32 27.85
C CYS A 55 6.91 -22.15 28.74
N HIS A 56 6.58 -23.20 29.50
CA HIS A 56 5.60 -23.15 30.58
C HIS A 56 6.09 -22.25 31.72
N MET A 57 5.29 -21.26 32.12
CA MET A 57 5.40 -20.65 33.45
C MET A 57 4.02 -20.23 33.95
N SER A 58 3.65 -20.79 35.11
CA SER A 58 2.42 -20.53 35.84
C SER A 58 2.55 -19.24 36.64
N SER A 59 1.66 -18.27 36.42
CA SER A 59 1.27 -17.30 37.45
C SER A 59 -0.04 -16.59 37.06
N SER A 60 -1.02 -16.65 37.96
CA SER A 60 -2.34 -16.03 37.82
C SER A 60 -2.25 -14.50 37.96
N PRO A 61 -2.91 -13.69 37.11
CA PRO A 61 -2.98 -12.25 37.31
C PRO A 61 -4.23 -11.87 38.13
N SER A 62 -4.02 -11.17 39.24
CA SER A 62 -5.06 -10.49 40.02
C SER A 62 -5.40 -9.13 39.39
N VAL A 63 -6.70 -8.80 39.36
CA VAL A 63 -7.26 -7.56 38.79
C VAL A 63 -7.39 -6.49 39.89
N PRO A 64 -6.92 -5.24 39.73
CA PRO A 64 -7.24 -4.16 40.64
C PRO A 64 -8.61 -3.54 40.30
N LYS A 65 -9.50 -3.44 41.30
CA LYS A 65 -10.76 -2.70 41.25
C LYS A 65 -10.50 -1.19 41.29
N VAL A 66 -11.02 -0.45 40.32
CA VAL A 66 -11.14 1.02 40.36
C VAL A 66 -12.58 1.38 40.69
N SER A 67 -12.75 2.23 41.71
CA SER A 67 -14.03 2.71 42.24
C SER A 67 -14.47 3.98 41.51
N ASN A 68 -15.71 3.98 41.01
CA ASN A 68 -16.39 5.16 40.46
C ASN A 68 -16.93 6.05 41.59
N GLN A 69 -16.53 7.32 41.61
CA GLN A 69 -17.36 8.39 42.18
C GLN A 69 -17.36 9.59 41.24
N ASN A 70 -18.57 10.00 40.87
CA ASN A 70 -18.93 11.16 40.07
C ASN A 70 -18.58 12.47 40.79
N LEU A 71 -18.26 13.52 40.04
CA LEU A 71 -18.75 14.87 40.32
C LEU A 71 -18.55 15.77 39.09
N SER A 72 -19.68 16.19 38.54
CA SER A 72 -19.89 17.19 37.52
C SER A 72 -20.22 18.53 38.19
N GLU A 73 -19.48 19.59 37.89
CA GLU A 73 -19.74 21.02 38.18
C GLU A 73 -18.53 21.77 37.54
N GLU A 74 -18.57 22.92 36.89
CA GLU A 74 -19.55 23.81 36.29
C GLU A 74 -18.69 24.84 35.53
N PHE A 75 -19.05 25.21 34.30
CA PHE A 75 -18.43 26.29 33.54
C PHE A 75 -18.81 27.65 34.17
N ASN A 76 -17.87 28.60 34.36
CA ASN A 76 -18.02 30.02 34.00
C ASN A 76 -16.88 30.95 34.51
N THR A 77 -16.52 31.92 33.65
CA THR A 77 -15.87 33.23 33.92
C THR A 77 -14.44 33.22 34.49
N GLY A 78 -13.46 34.00 34.05
CA GLY A 78 -13.46 35.28 33.36
C GLY A 78 -12.54 36.24 34.14
N ASP A 79 -11.59 36.83 33.43
CA ASP A 79 -10.81 38.03 33.76
C ASP A 79 -9.65 37.96 34.77
N GLY A 80 -8.60 38.74 34.46
CA GLY A 80 -7.28 38.68 35.09
C GLY A 80 -7.13 39.47 36.38
N PHE A 81 -5.94 39.40 36.99
CA PHE A 81 -5.17 40.55 37.47
C PHE A 81 -3.80 40.13 38.03
N ILE A 82 -2.83 41.02 37.80
CA ILE A 82 -1.42 41.01 38.25
C ILE A 82 -1.33 41.36 39.75
N ASN A 83 -0.27 40.87 40.43
CA ASN A 83 0.53 41.51 41.51
C ASN A 83 0.99 40.47 42.55
N THR A 84 2.17 40.45 43.19
CA THR A 84 3.46 41.18 43.17
C THR A 84 4.41 40.39 44.10
N ILE A 85 5.71 40.42 43.83
CA ILE A 85 6.81 39.77 44.58
C ILE A 85 7.18 40.59 45.85
N PRO A 86 7.83 39.98 46.87
CA PRO A 86 9.07 40.54 47.42
C PRO A 86 10.16 39.45 47.54
N ASN A 87 11.30 39.50 46.83
CA ASN A 87 12.50 40.36 46.91
C ASN A 87 13.40 40.02 48.10
N GLU A 88 14.43 39.22 47.86
CA GLU A 88 15.63 39.13 48.69
C GLU A 88 16.85 39.26 47.76
N LYS A 89 17.74 40.20 48.06
CA LYS A 89 18.90 40.60 47.25
C LYS A 89 20.15 40.43 48.11
N CYS A 90 21.17 39.73 47.62
CA CYS A 90 22.55 40.01 48.03
C CYS A 90 23.57 39.70 46.91
N ALA A 91 24.13 40.81 46.40
CA ALA A 91 25.45 41.06 45.82
C ALA A 91 26.16 40.07 44.87
N VAL A 92 26.12 40.45 43.58
CA VAL A 92 27.21 40.59 42.59
C VAL A 92 28.62 40.08 42.96
N THR A 93 29.11 39.12 42.16
CA THR A 93 30.50 39.10 41.64
C THR A 93 30.42 39.06 40.12
N THR A 94 30.85 40.13 39.46
CA THR A 94 31.05 40.18 38.01
C THR A 94 32.54 40.03 37.73
N THR A 95 32.91 39.00 36.97
CA THR A 95 34.11 39.05 36.11
C THR A 95 33.70 38.53 34.72
N PRO A 96 34.10 39.18 33.61
CA PRO A 96 33.37 39.15 32.35
C PRO A 96 34.05 38.32 31.23
N LEU A 97 33.22 37.98 30.24
CA LEU A 97 33.52 37.75 28.81
C LEU A 97 34.24 36.46 28.36
N LEU A 98 33.46 35.56 27.75
CA LEU A 98 33.64 34.93 26.43
C LEU A 98 32.27 34.32 26.05
N GLN A 99 31.31 35.05 25.47
CA GLN A 99 31.13 35.28 24.03
C GLN A 99 31.44 34.08 23.13
N GLU A 100 30.48 33.17 22.99
CA GLU A 100 29.92 32.72 21.70
C GLU A 100 28.68 31.84 21.95
N THR A 101 27.52 32.45 22.16
CA THR A 101 26.24 31.78 21.85
C THR A 101 25.68 32.51 20.65
N SER A 102 25.93 31.96 19.45
CA SER A 102 25.26 32.39 18.24
C SER A 102 23.75 32.37 18.53
N SER A 103 23.07 33.50 18.42
CA SER A 103 21.62 33.55 18.51
C SER A 103 21.05 32.55 17.49
N VAL A 104 20.50 31.43 17.96
CA VAL A 104 19.84 30.44 17.11
C VAL A 104 18.82 31.20 16.27
N SER A 105 18.95 31.15 14.94
CA SER A 105 18.10 31.95 14.07
C SER A 105 16.63 31.56 14.29
N MET A 106 15.72 32.54 14.20
CA MET A 106 14.28 32.26 14.30
C MET A 106 13.83 31.17 13.30
N ALA A 107 14.48 31.09 12.13
CA ALA A 107 14.24 30.04 11.14
C ALA A 107 14.62 28.64 11.67
N THR A 108 15.74 28.52 12.38
CA THR A 108 16.14 27.27 13.04
C THR A 108 15.13 26.83 14.09
N MET A 109 14.62 27.75 14.93
CA MET A 109 13.56 27.44 15.90
C MET A 109 12.26 26.98 15.23
N GLN A 110 11.87 27.64 14.14
CA GLN A 110 10.70 27.24 13.34
C GLN A 110 10.88 25.86 12.70
N LEU A 111 12.07 25.53 12.20
CA LEU A 111 12.35 24.20 11.67
C LEU A 111 12.32 23.10 12.75
N TYR A 112 12.74 23.39 13.99
CA TYR A 112 12.57 22.44 15.10
C TYR A 112 11.10 22.17 15.42
N ALA A 113 10.27 23.22 15.51
CA ALA A 113 8.83 23.07 15.72
C ALA A 113 8.16 22.29 14.56
N ILE A 114 8.61 22.53 13.33
CA ILE A 114 8.16 21.77 12.17
C ILE A 114 8.60 20.30 12.26
N LEU A 115 9.84 20.04 12.69
CA LEU A 115 10.35 18.68 12.83
C LEU A 115 9.54 17.87 13.85
N GLU A 116 9.17 18.49 14.98
CA GLU A 116 8.27 17.89 15.98
C GLU A 116 6.90 17.57 15.37
N THR A 117 6.31 18.52 14.64
CA THR A 117 5.05 18.31 13.92
C THR A 117 5.15 17.17 12.90
N VAL A 118 6.27 17.08 12.16
CA VAL A 118 6.52 16.00 11.20
C VAL A 118 6.65 14.66 11.92
N ALA A 119 7.33 14.61 13.07
CA ALA A 119 7.46 13.40 13.88
C ALA A 119 6.10 12.89 14.38
N ASP A 120 5.25 13.80 14.87
CA ASP A 120 3.88 13.48 15.29
C ASP A 120 3.06 12.91 14.11
N ARG A 121 3.15 13.52 12.92
CA ARG A 121 2.47 13.03 11.71
C ARG A 121 2.96 11.66 11.26
N VAL A 122 4.25 11.38 11.40
CA VAL A 122 4.82 10.04 11.14
C VAL A 122 4.19 9.01 12.08
N GLU A 123 4.06 9.33 13.37
CA GLU A 123 3.43 8.44 14.34
C GLU A 123 1.92 8.26 14.07
N MET A 124 1.22 9.35 13.78
CA MET A 124 -0.19 9.35 13.42
C MET A 124 -0.47 8.46 12.20
N HIS A 125 0.22 8.67 11.07
CA HIS A 125 0.03 7.84 9.87
C HIS A 125 0.40 6.37 10.13
N LYS A 126 1.43 6.11 10.94
CA LYS A 126 1.80 4.74 11.34
C LYS A 126 0.70 4.07 12.16
N ASN A 127 0.13 4.77 13.14
CA ASN A 127 -0.94 4.26 13.98
C ASN A 127 -2.21 3.98 13.16
N ILE A 128 -2.62 4.92 12.32
CA ILE A 128 -3.78 4.76 11.43
C ILE A 128 -3.55 3.60 10.44
N GLY A 129 -2.34 3.46 9.89
CA GLY A 129 -1.96 2.31 9.08
C GLY A 129 -2.14 0.98 9.82
N ASN A 130 -1.67 0.89 11.07
CA ASN A 130 -1.83 -0.30 11.91
C ASN A 130 -3.31 -0.59 12.23
N GLN A 131 -4.11 0.43 12.53
CA GLN A 131 -5.55 0.28 12.76
C GLN A 131 -6.26 -0.29 11.53
N ARG A 132 -5.95 0.24 10.34
CA ARG A 132 -6.53 -0.22 9.07
C ARG A 132 -6.12 -1.66 8.74
N GLU A 133 -4.90 -2.07 9.09
CA GLU A 133 -4.43 -3.46 8.90
C GLU A 133 -5.17 -4.42 9.84
N ASN A 134 -5.38 -3.99 11.09
CA ASN A 134 -6.20 -4.75 12.03
C ASN A 134 -7.65 -4.88 11.52
N TRP A 135 -8.24 -3.80 10.99
CA TRP A 135 -9.56 -3.85 10.37
C TRP A 135 -9.60 -4.80 9.17
N ASN A 136 -8.60 -4.75 8.29
CA ASN A 136 -8.51 -5.67 7.15
C ASN A 136 -8.54 -7.13 7.61
N THR A 137 -7.73 -7.47 8.62
CA THR A 137 -7.64 -8.82 9.18
C THR A 137 -8.95 -9.24 9.86
N LEU A 138 -9.53 -8.37 10.69
CA LEU A 138 -10.77 -8.64 11.40
C LEU A 138 -11.94 -8.83 10.44
N LEU A 139 -12.09 -7.93 9.46
CA LEU A 139 -13.18 -8.00 8.48
C LEU A 139 -13.05 -9.23 7.59
N LEU A 140 -11.83 -9.59 7.16
CA LEU A 140 -11.59 -10.81 6.38
C LEU A 140 -12.00 -12.07 7.16
N ASN A 141 -11.48 -12.22 8.39
CA ASN A 141 -11.71 -13.41 9.20
C ASN A 141 -13.17 -13.54 9.63
N SER A 142 -13.78 -12.45 10.09
CA SER A 142 -15.19 -12.44 10.50
C SER A 142 -16.13 -12.73 9.32
N THR A 143 -15.86 -12.16 8.13
CA THR A 143 -16.65 -12.42 6.92
C THR A 143 -16.55 -13.88 6.50
N ASN A 144 -15.33 -14.44 6.43
CA ASN A 144 -15.15 -15.85 6.12
C ASN A 144 -15.83 -16.77 7.14
N MET A 145 -15.76 -16.43 8.43
CA MET A 145 -16.43 -17.20 9.46
C MET A 145 -17.96 -17.13 9.33
N MET A 146 -18.53 -15.94 9.04
CA MET A 146 -19.97 -15.80 8.77
C MET A 146 -20.40 -16.67 7.59
N ILE A 147 -19.67 -16.60 6.47
CA ILE A 147 -19.95 -17.37 5.25
C ILE A 147 -19.86 -18.88 5.53
N LEU A 148 -18.78 -19.34 6.17
CA LEU A 148 -18.56 -20.76 6.43
C LEU A 148 -19.55 -21.33 7.45
N THR A 149 -19.88 -20.55 8.49
CA THR A 149 -20.92 -20.92 9.46
C THR A 149 -22.28 -21.02 8.77
N ALA A 150 -22.63 -20.04 7.93
CA ALA A 150 -23.86 -20.05 7.16
C ALA A 150 -23.95 -21.24 6.18
N ALA A 151 -22.83 -21.59 5.53
CA ALA A 151 -22.72 -22.75 4.63
C ALA A 151 -22.83 -24.08 5.39
N THR A 152 -22.32 -24.13 6.62
CA THR A 152 -22.42 -25.30 7.51
C THR A 152 -23.85 -25.46 8.01
N MET A 153 -24.48 -24.39 8.51
CA MET A 153 -25.91 -24.38 8.83
C MET A 153 -26.73 -24.81 7.63
N ALA A 154 -26.35 -24.35 6.43
CA ALA A 154 -27.00 -24.74 5.21
C ALA A 154 -26.89 -26.25 4.94
N GLY A 155 -25.69 -26.81 5.05
CA GLY A 155 -25.43 -28.23 4.81
C GLY A 155 -26.14 -29.12 5.82
N VAL A 156 -26.19 -28.72 7.09
CA VAL A 156 -26.88 -29.48 8.15
C VAL A 156 -28.39 -29.54 7.90
N THR A 157 -29.02 -28.47 7.40
CA THR A 157 -30.45 -28.55 7.06
C THR A 157 -30.76 -29.49 5.90
N ALA A 158 -29.82 -29.76 4.99
CA ALA A 158 -30.03 -30.70 3.88
C ALA A 158 -30.23 -32.14 4.37
N THR A 159 -29.71 -32.46 5.57
CA THR A 159 -29.75 -33.80 6.16
C THR A 159 -30.67 -33.91 7.38
N SER A 160 -31.17 -32.79 7.90
CA SER A 160 -31.96 -32.74 9.14
C SER A 160 -33.47 -32.66 8.89
N HIS A 161 -34.26 -33.40 9.66
CA HIS A 161 -35.73 -33.40 9.61
C HIS A 161 -36.30 -32.88 10.95
N GLY A 162 -37.04 -31.76 10.97
CA GLY A 162 -37.75 -31.26 12.17
C GLY A 162 -37.57 -29.78 12.53
N VAL A 163 -37.95 -29.37 13.76
CA VAL A 163 -38.02 -27.96 14.26
C VAL A 163 -36.67 -27.22 14.25
N SER A 164 -35.55 -27.93 14.38
CA SER A 164 -34.19 -27.37 14.31
C SER A 164 -33.86 -26.73 12.94
N VAL A 165 -34.57 -27.15 11.87
CA VAL A 165 -34.35 -26.68 10.50
C VAL A 165 -34.70 -25.20 10.32
N LEU A 166 -35.70 -24.68 11.05
CA LEU A 166 -36.11 -23.27 10.94
C LEU A 166 -35.00 -22.33 11.48
N GLY A 167 -34.42 -22.65 12.63
CA GLY A 167 -33.35 -21.86 13.24
C GLY A 167 -32.09 -21.84 12.38
N LEU A 168 -31.69 -23.00 11.84
CA LEU A 168 -30.54 -23.11 10.93
C LEU A 168 -30.77 -22.35 9.61
N LYS A 169 -31.99 -22.40 9.07
CA LYS A 169 -32.37 -21.64 7.87
C LYS A 169 -32.28 -20.13 8.12
N LEU A 170 -32.92 -19.64 9.17
CA LEU A 170 -32.89 -18.21 9.51
C LEU A 170 -31.47 -17.72 9.82
N GLY A 171 -30.68 -18.53 10.55
CA GLY A 171 -29.28 -18.26 10.84
C GLY A 171 -28.43 -18.19 9.56
N SER A 172 -28.60 -19.14 8.64
CA SER A 172 -27.90 -19.15 7.35
C SER A 172 -28.24 -17.91 6.51
N ILE A 173 -29.52 -17.55 6.41
CA ILE A 173 -29.96 -16.34 5.69
C ILE A 173 -29.34 -15.08 6.31
N LEU A 174 -29.40 -14.94 7.64
CA LEU A 174 -28.88 -13.78 8.34
C LEU A 174 -27.36 -13.64 8.13
N LEU A 175 -26.61 -14.73 8.30
CA LEU A 175 -25.16 -14.73 8.19
C LEU A 175 -24.69 -14.51 6.74
N PHE A 176 -25.31 -15.12 5.74
CA PHE A 176 -24.98 -14.82 4.34
C PHE A 176 -25.35 -13.39 3.95
N SER A 177 -26.48 -12.87 4.42
CA SER A 177 -26.88 -11.48 4.16
C SER A 177 -25.92 -10.49 4.83
N GLY A 178 -25.56 -10.73 6.08
CA GLY A 178 -24.56 -9.95 6.82
C GLY A 178 -23.19 -10.00 6.14
N ALA A 179 -22.72 -11.18 5.76
CA ALA A 179 -21.46 -11.33 5.02
C ALA A 179 -21.50 -10.60 3.67
N THR A 180 -22.62 -10.66 2.94
CA THR A 180 -22.78 -9.92 1.67
C THR A 180 -22.66 -8.42 1.91
N ALA A 181 -23.31 -7.88 2.95
CA ALA A 181 -23.21 -6.47 3.31
C ALA A 181 -21.77 -6.08 3.68
N THR A 182 -21.10 -6.89 4.51
CA THR A 182 -19.71 -6.66 4.89
C THR A 182 -18.77 -6.70 3.67
N LEU A 183 -18.96 -7.64 2.74
CA LEU A 183 -18.19 -7.71 1.49
C LEU A 183 -18.39 -6.47 0.62
N VAL A 184 -19.62 -5.96 0.48
CA VAL A 184 -19.88 -4.71 -0.26
C VAL A 184 -19.13 -3.54 0.38
N ILE A 185 -19.17 -3.44 1.71
CA ILE A 185 -18.46 -2.39 2.46
C ILE A 185 -16.94 -2.53 2.31
N MET A 186 -16.37 -3.73 2.49
CA MET A 186 -14.94 -4.00 2.28
C MET A 186 -14.51 -3.69 0.85
N ASN A 187 -15.35 -4.02 -0.13
CA ASN A 187 -15.11 -3.73 -1.53
C ASN A 187 -15.10 -2.23 -1.84
N LYS A 188 -15.82 -1.43 -1.06
CA LYS A 188 -15.82 0.04 -1.18
C LYS A 188 -14.67 0.68 -0.42
N ILE A 189 -14.44 0.30 0.83
CA ILE A 189 -13.44 0.92 1.71
C ILE A 189 -12.03 0.48 1.34
N GLN A 190 -11.85 -0.75 0.86
CA GLN A 190 -10.55 -1.39 0.59
C GLN A 190 -9.51 -1.17 1.70
N PRO A 191 -9.69 -1.78 2.88
CA PRO A 191 -8.80 -1.58 4.02
C PRO A 191 -7.31 -1.76 3.68
N SER A 192 -6.95 -2.78 2.90
CA SER A 192 -5.56 -3.03 2.49
C SER A 192 -4.92 -1.90 1.67
N LYS A 193 -5.65 -1.30 0.73
CA LYS A 193 -5.17 -0.14 -0.05
C LYS A 193 -4.98 1.07 0.84
N LEU A 194 -5.95 1.31 1.73
CA LEU A 194 -5.89 2.38 2.69
C LEU A 194 -4.70 2.24 3.65
N VAL A 195 -4.29 1.03 4.03
CA VAL A 195 -3.06 0.82 4.81
C VAL A 195 -1.84 1.30 4.03
N GLU A 196 -1.74 0.92 2.76
CA GLU A 196 -0.57 1.24 1.94
C GLU A 196 -0.42 2.73 1.67
N GLU A 197 -1.53 3.43 1.46
CA GLU A 197 -1.53 4.89 1.38
C GLU A 197 -0.96 5.54 2.66
N GLN A 198 -1.29 4.99 3.84
CA GLN A 198 -0.72 5.48 5.10
C GLN A 198 0.77 5.13 5.25
N ARG A 199 1.20 3.95 4.79
CA ARG A 199 2.64 3.59 4.77
C ARG A 199 3.44 4.53 3.87
N LYS A 200 2.89 4.87 2.69
CA LYS A 200 3.48 5.86 1.77
C LYS A 200 3.56 7.24 2.43
N ALA A 201 2.49 7.72 3.05
CA ALA A 201 2.49 8.98 3.79
C ALA A 201 3.56 8.99 4.90
N THR A 202 3.64 7.92 5.69
CA THR A 202 4.65 7.73 6.74
C THR A 202 6.07 7.86 6.19
N LYS A 203 6.34 7.22 5.05
CA LYS A 203 7.66 7.29 4.39
C LYS A 203 7.98 8.70 3.92
N LEU A 204 7.02 9.40 3.30
CA LEU A 204 7.21 10.77 2.83
C LEU A 204 7.47 11.74 3.97
N PHE A 205 6.72 11.65 5.08
CA PHE A 205 6.98 12.47 6.25
C PHE A 205 8.32 12.14 6.92
N LYS A 206 8.74 10.87 6.99
CA LYS A 206 10.08 10.51 7.45
C LYS A 206 11.17 11.14 6.59
N GLN A 207 11.04 11.06 5.27
CA GLN A 207 11.99 11.67 4.34
C GLN A 207 12.02 13.20 4.52
N LEU A 208 10.87 13.84 4.70
CA LEU A 208 10.78 15.26 4.98
C LEU A 208 11.46 15.63 6.30
N GLY A 209 11.24 14.85 7.36
CA GLY A 209 11.92 15.02 8.65
C GLY A 209 13.43 14.91 8.52
N SER A 210 13.94 13.94 7.76
CA SER A 210 15.37 13.84 7.45
C SER A 210 15.89 15.05 6.67
N GLN A 211 15.13 15.57 5.67
CA GLN A 211 15.49 16.79 4.95
C GLN A 211 15.59 18.01 5.88
N VAL A 212 14.61 18.18 6.78
CA VAL A 212 14.61 19.25 7.78
C VAL A 212 15.81 19.12 8.71
N GLN A 213 16.11 17.90 9.18
CA GLN A 213 17.26 17.65 10.03
C GLN A 213 18.57 17.97 9.31
N THR A 214 18.73 17.58 8.03
CA THR A 214 19.89 17.95 7.22
C THR A 214 20.01 19.47 7.07
N LEU A 215 18.90 20.20 6.81
CA LEU A 215 18.91 21.67 6.72
C LEU A 215 19.39 22.33 8.02
N ILE A 216 18.95 21.81 9.16
CA ILE A 216 19.39 22.29 10.48
C ILE A 216 20.89 22.00 10.69
N THR A 217 21.34 20.77 10.38
CA THR A 217 22.74 20.35 10.60
C THR A 217 23.74 21.02 9.65
N VAL A 218 23.36 21.30 8.41
CA VAL A 218 24.22 21.99 7.41
C VAL A 218 24.44 23.47 7.78
N GLY A 219 23.59 24.04 8.63
CA GLY A 219 23.81 25.35 9.25
C GLY A 219 23.72 26.52 8.28
N SER A 220 22.49 26.97 7.98
CA SER A 220 22.13 28.33 7.52
C SER A 220 20.65 28.40 7.08
N PRO A 221 19.67 28.01 7.93
CA PRO A 221 18.28 27.95 7.46
C PRO A 221 17.70 29.34 7.19
N SER A 222 17.08 29.50 6.02
CA SER A 222 16.40 30.72 5.60
C SER A 222 14.89 30.68 5.90
N LYS A 223 14.20 31.82 5.80
CA LYS A 223 12.73 31.86 5.92
C LYS A 223 12.06 31.14 4.75
N GLU A 224 12.71 31.12 3.60
CA GLU A 224 12.29 30.45 2.38
C GLU A 224 12.34 28.93 2.57
N ASP A 225 13.34 28.39 3.28
CA ASP A 225 13.42 26.97 3.63
C ASP A 225 12.27 26.54 4.55
N VAL A 226 11.97 27.35 5.58
CA VAL A 226 10.82 27.13 6.48
C VAL A 226 9.51 27.10 5.68
N LYS A 227 9.31 28.07 4.77
CA LYS A 227 8.13 28.13 3.92
C LYS A 227 8.06 26.93 2.95
N GLY A 228 9.18 26.53 2.37
CA GLY A 228 9.27 25.38 1.47
C GLY A 228 8.91 24.07 2.16
N VAL A 229 9.40 23.86 3.38
CA VAL A 229 9.02 22.68 4.19
C VAL A 229 7.53 22.73 4.55
N MET A 230 7.02 23.88 4.99
CA MET A 230 5.60 24.04 5.30
C MET A 230 4.69 23.71 4.10
N VAL A 231 5.05 24.16 2.90
CA VAL A 231 4.32 23.82 1.67
C VAL A 231 4.36 22.32 1.40
N LYS A 232 5.52 21.66 1.55
CA LYS A 232 5.64 20.20 1.38
C LYS A 232 4.75 19.44 2.36
N ILE A 233 4.68 19.87 3.61
CA ILE A 233 3.79 19.30 4.63
C ILE A 233 2.33 19.36 4.17
N LEU A 234 1.87 20.55 3.76
CA LEU A 234 0.48 20.75 3.30
C LEU A 234 0.15 19.95 2.03
N VAL A 235 1.12 19.80 1.12
CA VAL A 235 0.96 18.98 -0.08
C VAL A 235 0.82 17.50 0.29
N ILE A 236 1.62 16.99 1.23
CA ILE A 236 1.52 15.60 1.68
C ILE A 236 0.17 15.37 2.39
N ASP A 237 -0.29 16.29 3.25
CA ASP A 237 -1.60 16.19 3.90
C ASP A 237 -2.74 16.11 2.90
N LYS A 238 -2.69 16.97 1.88
CA LYS A 238 -3.70 17.02 0.83
C LYS A 238 -3.69 15.76 -0.02
N ALA A 239 -2.51 15.19 -0.27
CA ALA A 239 -2.34 13.98 -1.05
C ALA A 239 -2.77 12.71 -0.29
N TYR A 240 -2.65 12.70 1.03
CA TYR A 240 -2.95 11.54 1.88
C TYR A 240 -3.92 11.90 3.02
N PRO A 241 -5.18 12.27 2.68
CA PRO A 241 -6.16 12.65 3.69
C PRO A 241 -6.49 11.48 4.62
N LEU A 242 -6.74 11.80 5.89
CA LEU A 242 -7.03 10.80 6.93
C LEU A 242 -8.48 10.29 6.91
N ALA A 243 -9.39 11.02 6.26
CA ALA A 243 -10.82 10.76 6.30
C ALA A 243 -11.19 9.42 5.62
N LEU A 244 -11.94 8.59 6.33
CA LEU A 244 -12.32 7.24 5.93
C LEU A 244 -13.58 7.17 5.06
N LEU A 245 -14.46 8.19 5.10
CA LEU A 245 -15.84 8.10 4.56
C LEU A 245 -16.43 9.45 4.08
N GLY A 246 -15.64 10.39 3.58
CA GLY A 246 -16.15 11.70 3.13
C GLY A 246 -15.35 12.34 2.02
N GLY A 247 -15.83 12.22 0.78
CA GLY A 247 -15.64 13.25 -0.26
C GLY A 247 -14.78 12.90 -1.47
N ALA A 248 -13.79 12.01 -1.36
CA ALA A 248 -12.93 11.65 -2.49
C ALA A 248 -12.55 10.17 -2.43
N MET A 249 -13.53 9.31 -2.68
CA MET A 249 -13.29 7.88 -2.76
C MET A 249 -12.56 7.60 -4.09
N LEU A 250 -11.24 7.36 -4.01
CA LEU A 250 -10.46 6.92 -5.17
C LEU A 250 -11.11 5.66 -5.75
N GLU A 251 -11.40 5.69 -7.05
CA GLU A 251 -12.07 4.59 -7.72
C GLU A 251 -11.22 3.32 -7.61
N LYS A 252 -11.76 2.25 -7.00
CA LYS A 252 -11.10 0.94 -6.82
C LYS A 252 -10.59 0.38 -8.16
N PHE A 253 -11.22 0.77 -9.26
CA PHE A 253 -11.14 0.10 -10.54
C PHE A 253 -11.18 1.10 -11.71
N PRO A 254 -10.06 1.77 -12.04
CA PRO A 254 -10.00 2.56 -13.27
C PRO A 254 -10.30 1.67 -14.49
N GLU A 255 -10.86 2.24 -15.57
CA GLU A 255 -11.20 1.49 -16.79
C GLU A 255 -9.97 0.80 -17.39
N SER A 256 -8.81 1.43 -17.29
CA SER A 256 -7.50 0.92 -17.73
C SER A 256 -6.45 1.13 -16.63
N LEU A 257 -5.33 0.40 -16.71
CA LEU A 257 -4.16 0.69 -15.88
C LEU A 257 -3.59 2.05 -16.30
N GLU A 258 -3.94 3.10 -15.58
CA GLU A 258 -3.17 4.34 -15.62
C GLU A 258 -1.92 4.17 -14.75
N HIS A 259 -0.81 4.76 -15.18
CA HIS A 259 0.44 4.75 -14.42
C HIS A 259 0.27 5.57 -13.12
N ALA A 260 0.87 5.13 -12.01
CA ALA A 260 0.91 5.97 -10.81
C ALA A 260 1.84 7.17 -11.05
N VAL A 261 1.28 8.35 -11.31
CA VAL A 261 2.03 9.62 -11.43
C VAL A 261 2.06 10.30 -10.07
N TRP A 262 3.17 10.17 -9.35
CA TRP A 262 3.36 10.80 -8.04
C TRP A 262 4.37 11.96 -8.07
N TRP A 263 4.93 12.27 -9.25
CA TRP A 263 5.86 13.38 -9.47
C TRP A 263 5.16 14.56 -10.16
N PRO A 264 5.50 15.81 -9.81
CA PRO A 264 5.01 16.98 -10.54
C PRO A 264 5.55 16.95 -11.97
N ARG A 265 4.71 17.36 -12.94
CA ARG A 265 5.19 17.69 -14.29
C ARG A 265 6.18 18.84 -14.14
N ASN A 266 7.36 18.71 -14.73
CA ASN A 266 8.41 19.72 -14.68
C ASN A 266 7.95 20.99 -15.40
N GLU A 267 7.17 21.85 -14.74
CA GLU A 267 6.92 23.23 -15.20
C GLU A 267 7.65 24.27 -14.33
N SER A 268 8.28 23.90 -13.21
CA SER A 268 8.99 24.88 -12.40
C SER A 268 10.05 24.27 -11.47
N GLN A 269 11.22 23.95 -12.03
CA GLN A 269 12.50 24.16 -11.35
C GLN A 269 13.40 24.99 -12.27
N LYS A 270 12.89 26.18 -12.65
CA LYS A 270 13.70 27.28 -13.16
C LYS A 270 14.14 28.13 -11.97
N GLU A 271 15.08 27.65 -11.17
CA GLU A 271 15.83 28.54 -10.29
C GLU A 271 17.33 28.38 -10.52
N ASN A 272 17.92 29.49 -10.93
CA ASN A 272 19.28 29.66 -11.37
C ASN A 272 20.26 29.30 -10.25
N ILE A 273 20.90 28.15 -10.34
CA ILE A 273 22.21 27.96 -9.70
C ILE A 273 23.26 28.40 -10.73
N ASN A 274 23.51 29.71 -10.79
CA ASN A 274 24.69 30.27 -11.45
C ASN A 274 25.93 29.89 -10.62
N ARG A 275 26.40 28.65 -10.75
CA ARG A 275 27.78 28.28 -10.42
C ARG A 275 28.54 28.22 -11.74
N LYS A 276 29.31 29.27 -11.99
CA LYS A 276 30.24 29.35 -13.12
C LYS A 276 31.37 28.34 -12.87
N VAL A 277 31.18 27.12 -13.37
CA VAL A 277 32.26 26.14 -13.52
C VAL A 277 32.57 26.08 -15.02
N GLU A 278 33.69 26.68 -15.41
CA GLU A 278 34.26 26.57 -16.75
C GLU A 278 34.98 25.22 -16.87
N MET A 279 34.22 24.14 -17.00
CA MET A 279 34.61 22.81 -17.50
C MET A 279 33.34 22.13 -18.00
N GLY A 280 33.40 21.37 -19.11
CA GLY A 280 32.22 20.74 -19.71
C GLY A 280 31.40 19.94 -18.69
N ASN A 281 30.06 19.99 -18.77
CA ASN A 281 29.10 19.49 -17.76
C ASN A 281 29.01 17.94 -17.66
N GLY A 282 30.13 17.21 -17.79
CA GLY A 282 30.17 15.74 -17.70
C GLY A 282 29.46 14.96 -18.83
N TRP A 283 28.71 15.64 -19.70
CA TRP A 283 27.99 15.02 -20.83
C TRP A 283 28.89 14.74 -22.03
N THR A 284 28.87 13.49 -22.51
CA THR A 284 29.50 13.06 -23.76
C THR A 284 28.47 12.46 -24.71
N LYS A 285 28.78 12.40 -26.01
CA LYS A 285 27.88 11.77 -27.01
C LYS A 285 27.64 10.29 -26.71
N GLU A 286 28.66 9.62 -26.17
CA GLU A 286 28.59 8.24 -25.73
C GLU A 286 27.57 8.11 -24.59
N LEU A 287 27.66 8.96 -23.56
CA LEU A 287 26.73 8.95 -22.44
C LEU A 287 25.28 9.23 -22.88
N GLU A 288 25.08 10.20 -23.78
CA GLU A 288 23.75 10.48 -24.36
C GLU A 288 23.19 9.27 -25.10
N SER A 289 24.02 8.60 -25.91
CA SER A 289 23.62 7.39 -26.63
C SER A 289 23.30 6.25 -25.66
N GLU A 290 24.11 6.07 -24.61
CA GLU A 290 23.89 5.03 -23.61
C GLU A 290 22.57 5.26 -22.86
N MET A 291 22.27 6.51 -22.48
CA MET A 291 20.99 6.88 -21.84
C MET A 291 19.78 6.63 -22.75
N ARG A 292 19.89 6.90 -24.06
CA ARG A 292 18.83 6.57 -25.03
C ARG A 292 18.58 5.08 -25.14
N GLU A 293 19.63 4.27 -25.14
CA GLU A 293 19.49 2.81 -25.15
C GLU A 293 18.86 2.28 -23.86
N ILE A 294 19.23 2.82 -22.71
CA ILE A 294 18.64 2.46 -21.42
C ILE A 294 17.13 2.75 -21.42
N VAL A 295 16.71 3.91 -21.95
CA VAL A 295 15.28 4.25 -22.10
C VAL A 295 14.54 3.22 -22.97
N GLU A 296 15.14 2.79 -24.08
CA GLU A 296 14.54 1.77 -24.93
C GLU A 296 14.38 0.42 -24.23
N VAL A 297 15.35 0.01 -23.41
CA VAL A 297 15.22 -1.19 -22.57
C VAL A 297 14.11 -1.02 -21.53
N ILE A 298 14.08 0.11 -20.80
CA ILE A 298 13.03 0.42 -19.81
C ILE A 298 11.64 0.37 -20.45
N LYS A 299 11.49 0.90 -21.67
CA LYS A 299 10.20 0.95 -22.37
C LYS A 299 9.75 -0.43 -22.83
N ARG A 300 10.64 -1.21 -23.45
CA ARG A 300 10.29 -2.49 -24.08
C ARG A 300 10.21 -3.65 -23.10
N LYS A 301 11.03 -3.66 -22.05
CA LYS A 301 11.11 -4.76 -21.08
C LYS A 301 10.34 -4.41 -19.83
N ASP A 302 10.80 -3.43 -19.07
CA ASP A 302 10.23 -3.12 -17.77
C ASP A 302 8.78 -2.59 -17.90
N SER A 303 8.59 -1.46 -18.59
CA SER A 303 7.29 -0.77 -18.65
C SER A 303 6.19 -1.65 -19.25
N GLN A 304 6.46 -2.26 -20.41
CA GLN A 304 5.49 -3.14 -21.08
C GLN A 304 5.11 -4.36 -20.24
N ASP A 305 6.06 -5.04 -19.61
CA ASP A 305 5.74 -6.21 -18.79
C ASP A 305 4.98 -5.82 -17.53
N TYR A 306 5.38 -4.75 -16.84
CA TYR A 306 4.69 -4.25 -15.65
C TYR A 306 3.27 -3.75 -15.96
N GLU A 307 3.07 -3.08 -17.10
CA GLU A 307 1.73 -2.70 -17.57
C GLU A 307 0.86 -3.92 -17.88
N ARG A 308 1.42 -4.92 -18.57
CA ARG A 308 0.71 -6.16 -18.92
C ARG A 308 0.30 -6.93 -17.67
N LEU A 309 1.23 -7.09 -16.72
CA LEU A 309 0.97 -7.76 -15.45
C LEU A 309 -0.03 -6.98 -14.59
N GLY A 310 0.10 -5.66 -14.52
CA GLY A 310 -0.85 -4.79 -13.84
C GLY A 310 -2.27 -4.91 -14.39
N ASN A 311 -2.43 -4.92 -15.72
CA ASN A 311 -3.74 -5.12 -16.35
C ASN A 311 -4.35 -6.50 -16.09
N LYS A 312 -3.53 -7.56 -16.03
CA LYS A 312 -3.99 -8.90 -15.63
C LYS A 312 -4.44 -8.92 -14.17
N ALA A 313 -3.61 -8.39 -13.25
CA ALA A 313 -3.92 -8.31 -11.83
C ALA A 313 -5.19 -7.49 -11.57
N LEU A 314 -5.38 -6.38 -12.28
CA LEU A 314 -6.60 -5.56 -12.22
C LEU A 314 -7.84 -6.35 -12.59
N LYS A 315 -7.81 -7.10 -13.70
CA LYS A 315 -8.93 -7.93 -14.15
C LYS A 315 -9.26 -9.02 -13.13
N ILE A 316 -8.24 -9.69 -12.58
CA ILE A 316 -8.42 -10.71 -11.55
C ILE A 316 -9.04 -10.09 -10.30
N ASN A 317 -8.53 -8.95 -9.82
CA ASN A 317 -9.05 -8.25 -8.65
C ASN A 317 -10.52 -7.83 -8.86
N LYS A 318 -10.89 -7.32 -10.04
CA LYS A 318 -12.29 -6.99 -10.40
C LYS A 318 -13.20 -8.21 -10.35
N VAL A 319 -12.75 -9.32 -10.93
CA VAL A 319 -13.53 -10.56 -11.00
C VAL A 319 -13.72 -11.14 -9.60
N LEU A 320 -12.68 -11.22 -8.78
CA LEU A 320 -12.77 -11.75 -7.42
C LEU A 320 -13.70 -10.89 -6.53
N ALA A 321 -13.53 -9.57 -6.55
CA ALA A 321 -14.40 -8.62 -5.82
C ALA A 321 -15.89 -8.80 -6.12
N THR A 322 -16.19 -8.93 -7.41
CA THR A 322 -17.57 -9.10 -7.87
C THR A 322 -18.09 -10.50 -7.54
N SER A 323 -17.26 -11.53 -7.73
CA SER A 323 -17.66 -12.93 -7.55
C SER A 323 -17.93 -13.25 -6.08
N GLY A 324 -17.10 -12.78 -5.15
CA GLY A 324 -17.31 -13.02 -3.71
C GLY A 324 -18.67 -12.49 -3.26
N THR A 325 -18.98 -11.24 -3.58
CA THR A 325 -20.26 -10.60 -3.26
C THR A 325 -21.44 -11.31 -3.92
N LEU A 326 -21.32 -11.66 -5.21
CA LEU A 326 -22.38 -12.33 -5.95
C LEU A 326 -22.67 -13.73 -5.40
N LEU A 327 -21.63 -14.51 -5.11
CA LEU A 327 -21.76 -15.87 -4.58
C LEU A 327 -22.40 -15.88 -3.20
N THR A 328 -22.02 -14.97 -2.31
CA THR A 328 -22.66 -14.85 -0.99
C THR A 328 -24.12 -14.41 -1.10
N GLY A 329 -24.44 -13.52 -2.05
CA GLY A 329 -25.82 -13.12 -2.32
C GLY A 329 -26.68 -14.27 -2.87
N ILE A 330 -26.13 -15.07 -3.78
CA ILE A 330 -26.79 -16.30 -4.28
C ILE A 330 -27.00 -17.29 -3.13
N ALA A 331 -26.00 -17.47 -2.26
CA ALA A 331 -26.11 -18.33 -1.10
C ALA A 331 -27.24 -17.88 -0.17
N ALA A 332 -27.36 -16.58 0.11
CA ALA A 332 -28.45 -16.00 0.90
C ALA A 332 -29.82 -16.28 0.28
N LEU A 333 -29.97 -16.07 -1.03
CA LEU A 333 -31.22 -16.34 -1.75
C LEU A 333 -31.57 -17.82 -1.77
N ALA A 334 -30.59 -18.69 -2.05
CA ALA A 334 -30.77 -20.13 -1.97
C ALA A 334 -31.21 -20.54 -0.56
N SER A 335 -30.68 -19.88 0.48
CA SER A 335 -31.06 -20.18 1.86
C SER A 335 -32.53 -19.94 2.17
N THR A 336 -33.21 -19.05 1.44
CA THR A 336 -34.65 -18.81 1.59
C THR A 336 -35.52 -20.02 1.20
N PHE A 337 -35.02 -20.92 0.36
CA PHE A 337 -35.78 -22.04 -0.21
C PHE A 337 -35.52 -23.40 0.48
N MET A 338 -34.60 -23.47 1.44
CA MET A 338 -34.12 -24.71 2.08
C MET A 338 -35.15 -25.53 2.86
N GLY A 339 -36.34 -24.98 3.10
CA GLY A 339 -37.46 -25.64 3.80
C GLY A 339 -38.65 -25.99 2.91
N SER A 340 -38.53 -25.82 1.58
CA SER A 340 -39.57 -26.20 0.62
C SER A 340 -39.54 -27.70 0.35
N SER A 341 -40.70 -28.37 0.31
CA SER A 341 -40.80 -29.83 0.20
C SER A 341 -40.14 -30.43 -1.05
N ASN A 342 -40.11 -29.71 -2.17
CA ASN A 342 -39.55 -30.21 -3.44
C ASN A 342 -38.18 -29.60 -3.80
N ILE A 343 -37.87 -28.41 -3.28
CA ILE A 343 -36.68 -27.61 -3.67
C ILE A 343 -35.66 -27.52 -2.53
N GLY A 344 -36.07 -27.80 -1.29
CA GLY A 344 -35.28 -27.59 -0.07
C GLY A 344 -33.89 -28.23 -0.07
N PRO A 345 -33.74 -29.53 -0.33
CA PRO A 345 -32.43 -30.19 -0.35
C PRO A 345 -31.48 -29.62 -1.41
N TRP A 346 -32.02 -29.26 -2.59
CA TRP A 346 -31.23 -28.64 -3.66
C TRP A 346 -30.81 -27.22 -3.30
N ALA A 347 -31.72 -26.43 -2.76
CA ALA A 347 -31.45 -25.09 -2.28
C ALA A 347 -30.39 -25.08 -1.16
N ALA A 348 -30.45 -26.04 -0.24
CA ALA A 348 -29.46 -26.21 0.81
C ALA A 348 -28.07 -26.55 0.23
N THR A 349 -28.02 -27.47 -0.73
CA THR A 349 -26.77 -27.82 -1.43
C THR A 349 -26.17 -26.62 -2.18
N VAL A 350 -27.00 -25.87 -2.91
CA VAL A 350 -26.57 -24.65 -3.61
C VAL A 350 -26.03 -23.63 -2.62
N ALA A 351 -26.73 -23.37 -1.51
CA ALA A 351 -26.29 -22.44 -0.48
C ALA A 351 -24.94 -22.84 0.14
N THR A 352 -24.75 -24.13 0.42
CA THR A 352 -23.47 -24.65 0.94
C THR A 352 -22.34 -24.50 -0.06
N ILE A 353 -22.52 -24.92 -1.32
CA ILE A 353 -21.47 -24.87 -2.34
C ILE A 353 -21.10 -23.41 -2.66
N THR A 354 -22.10 -22.57 -2.89
CA THR A 354 -21.88 -21.15 -3.21
C THR A 354 -21.28 -20.39 -2.03
N GLY A 355 -21.70 -20.69 -0.80
CA GLY A 355 -21.07 -20.17 0.42
C GLY A 355 -19.61 -20.59 0.56
N ALA A 356 -19.30 -21.89 0.39
CA ALA A 356 -17.92 -22.38 0.45
C ALA A 356 -17.03 -21.71 -0.62
N LEU A 357 -17.52 -21.59 -1.85
CA LEU A 357 -16.82 -20.91 -2.94
C LEU A 357 -16.64 -19.41 -2.65
N ALA A 358 -17.65 -18.75 -2.08
CA ALA A 358 -17.55 -17.34 -1.70
C ALA A 358 -16.45 -17.10 -0.65
N SER A 359 -16.33 -17.97 0.35
CA SER A 359 -15.26 -17.92 1.37
C SER A 359 -13.87 -18.10 0.74
N ALA A 360 -13.74 -19.05 -0.19
CA ALA A 360 -12.49 -19.24 -0.94
C ALA A 360 -12.14 -17.98 -1.76
N VAL A 361 -13.09 -17.45 -2.53
CA VAL A 361 -12.89 -16.23 -3.34
C VAL A 361 -12.51 -15.02 -2.48
N ASN A 362 -13.20 -14.82 -1.35
CA ASN A 362 -12.89 -13.73 -0.41
C ASN A 362 -11.47 -13.88 0.19
N THR A 363 -11.08 -15.11 0.53
CA THR A 363 -9.72 -15.42 1.01
C THR A 363 -8.67 -15.15 -0.06
N PHE A 364 -8.92 -15.53 -1.32
CA PHE A 364 -8.00 -15.25 -2.42
C PHE A 364 -7.88 -13.75 -2.70
N GLU A 365 -8.98 -13.01 -2.75
CA GLU A 365 -8.96 -11.56 -3.01
C GLU A 365 -8.20 -10.80 -1.92
N HIS A 366 -8.64 -10.97 -0.67
CA HIS A 366 -8.20 -10.15 0.45
C HIS A 366 -7.00 -10.77 1.19
N GLY A 367 -7.02 -12.08 1.42
CA GLY A 367 -5.92 -12.81 2.06
C GLY A 367 -4.72 -12.99 1.14
N GLY A 368 -4.95 -13.22 -0.15
CA GLY A 368 -3.91 -13.25 -1.19
C GLY A 368 -3.39 -11.85 -1.58
N GLN A 369 -3.97 -10.79 -1.02
CA GLN A 369 -3.61 -9.39 -1.28
C GLN A 369 -3.54 -9.03 -2.78
N VAL A 370 -4.45 -9.56 -3.59
CA VAL A 370 -4.43 -9.38 -5.06
C VAL A 370 -4.52 -7.89 -5.45
N GLY A 371 -5.29 -7.10 -4.69
CA GLY A 371 -5.32 -5.65 -4.85
C GLY A 371 -3.97 -4.97 -4.61
N MET A 372 -3.17 -5.46 -3.67
CA MET A 372 -1.83 -4.93 -3.40
C MET A 372 -0.84 -5.31 -4.50
N VAL A 373 -0.96 -6.52 -5.04
CA VAL A 373 -0.17 -6.96 -6.20
C VAL A 373 -0.46 -6.08 -7.41
N PHE A 374 -1.73 -5.73 -7.65
CA PHE A 374 -2.10 -4.75 -8.68
C PHE A 374 -1.44 -3.38 -8.44
N GLU A 375 -1.54 -2.83 -7.23
CA GLU A 375 -0.91 -1.54 -6.91
C GLU A 375 0.61 -1.58 -7.01
N MET A 376 1.25 -2.72 -6.69
CA MET A 376 2.69 -2.92 -6.89
C MET A 376 3.04 -2.79 -8.38
N TYR A 377 2.35 -3.50 -9.27
CA TYR A 377 2.59 -3.39 -10.70
C TYR A 377 2.33 -1.97 -11.22
N ARG A 378 1.26 -1.32 -10.75
CA ARG A 378 0.95 0.09 -11.10
C ARG A 378 2.03 1.07 -10.64
N ASN A 379 2.57 0.89 -9.44
CA ASN A 379 3.65 1.71 -8.90
C ASN A 379 4.96 1.51 -9.67
N ASN A 380 5.30 0.26 -10.00
CA ASN A 380 6.51 -0.05 -10.76
C ASN A 380 6.42 0.50 -12.19
N ALA A 381 5.28 0.32 -12.87
CA ALA A 381 5.05 0.94 -14.18
C ALA A 381 5.21 2.48 -14.09
N GLY A 382 4.65 3.11 -13.06
CA GLY A 382 4.84 4.54 -12.80
C GLY A 382 6.31 4.92 -12.60
N PHE A 383 7.06 4.16 -11.80
CA PHE A 383 8.49 4.38 -11.61
C PHE A 383 9.26 4.34 -12.94
N PHE A 384 8.99 3.36 -13.80
CA PHE A 384 9.66 3.27 -15.10
C PHE A 384 9.28 4.40 -16.06
N LYS A 385 8.02 4.82 -16.04
CA LYS A 385 7.57 5.99 -16.79
C LYS A 385 8.27 7.27 -16.31
N TYR A 386 8.43 7.47 -15.00
CA TYR A 386 9.19 8.58 -14.46
C TYR A 386 10.66 8.56 -14.91
N MET A 387 11.29 7.39 -14.85
CA MET A 387 12.67 7.22 -15.32
C MET A 387 12.82 7.58 -16.80
N GLN A 388 11.89 7.12 -17.64
CA GLN A 388 11.85 7.46 -19.05
C GLN A 388 11.71 8.98 -19.25
N GLU A 389 10.69 9.61 -18.67
CA GLU A 389 10.43 11.05 -18.82
C GLU A 389 11.61 11.89 -18.29
N SER A 390 12.24 11.46 -17.19
CA SER A 390 13.41 12.14 -16.63
C SER A 390 14.63 12.06 -17.54
N ILE A 391 14.88 10.91 -18.17
CA ILE A 391 16.01 10.75 -19.10
C ILE A 391 15.74 11.51 -20.41
N GLU A 392 14.55 11.32 -21.01
CA GLU A 392 14.17 12.00 -22.25
C GLU A 392 14.21 13.53 -22.10
N SER A 393 13.62 14.08 -21.03
CA SER A 393 13.64 15.53 -20.79
C SER A 393 15.05 16.09 -20.58
N THR A 394 15.94 15.32 -19.94
CA THR A 394 17.34 15.72 -19.75
C THR A 394 18.11 15.72 -21.08
N LEU A 395 17.82 14.75 -21.95
CA LEU A 395 18.43 14.64 -23.28
C LEU A 395 17.90 15.68 -24.28
N ASP A 396 16.65 16.11 -24.13
CA ASP A 396 16.00 17.11 -24.99
C ASP A 396 16.38 18.57 -24.63
N GLU A 397 16.90 18.82 -23.43
CA GLU A 397 17.40 20.15 -23.05
C GLU A 397 18.66 20.49 -23.86
N SER A 398 18.54 21.37 -24.84
CA SER A 398 19.65 21.76 -25.72
C SER A 398 20.79 22.50 -25.00
N ASP A 399 20.50 23.18 -23.88
CA ASP A 399 21.49 23.92 -23.12
C ASP A 399 22.18 23.00 -22.10
N VAL A 400 23.38 22.52 -22.46
CA VAL A 400 24.18 21.64 -21.61
C VAL A 400 24.45 22.25 -20.23
N LYS A 401 24.43 23.57 -20.06
CA LYS A 401 24.64 24.22 -18.74
C LYS A 401 23.40 24.15 -17.84
N LYS A 402 22.23 23.87 -18.41
CA LYS A 402 20.97 23.68 -17.65
C LYS A 402 20.74 22.22 -17.26
N ARG A 403 21.49 21.29 -17.84
CA ARG A 403 21.43 19.87 -17.48
C ARG A 403 22.09 19.64 -16.12
N GLU A 404 21.58 18.66 -15.38
CA GLU A 404 22.32 18.05 -14.27
C GLU A 404 23.67 17.53 -14.80
N ASP A 405 24.72 17.58 -13.98
CA ASP A 405 26.04 17.05 -14.37
C ASP A 405 25.93 15.60 -14.85
N GLY A 406 26.55 15.30 -15.99
CA GLY A 406 26.40 14.01 -16.65
C GLY A 406 26.81 12.82 -15.79
N ALA A 407 27.89 12.95 -14.99
CA ALA A 407 28.34 11.88 -14.12
C ALA A 407 27.41 11.69 -12.90
N LEU A 408 26.91 12.79 -12.33
CA LEU A 408 25.89 12.74 -11.27
C LEU A 408 24.57 12.15 -11.78
N PHE A 409 24.15 12.52 -12.98
CA PHE A 409 22.95 12.00 -13.62
C PHE A 409 23.07 10.50 -13.90
N GLU A 410 24.19 10.05 -14.47
CA GLU A 410 24.47 8.63 -14.70
C GLU A 410 24.43 7.84 -13.38
N MET A 411 25.07 8.34 -12.33
CA MET A 411 25.06 7.71 -11.01
C MET A 411 23.65 7.60 -10.44
N LYS A 412 22.84 8.66 -10.58
CA LYS A 412 21.45 8.67 -10.13
C LYS A 412 20.60 7.64 -10.87
N VAL A 413 20.71 7.56 -12.20
CA VAL A 413 20.02 6.55 -13.00
C VAL A 413 20.46 5.13 -12.63
N ALA A 414 21.76 4.91 -12.47
CA ALA A 414 22.31 3.62 -12.06
C ALA A 414 21.75 3.17 -10.70
N LEU A 415 21.80 4.06 -9.69
CA LEU A 415 21.27 3.77 -8.36
C LEU A 415 19.75 3.55 -8.38
N GLN A 416 19.00 4.34 -9.13
CA GLN A 416 17.56 4.16 -9.29
C GLN A 416 17.20 2.83 -9.96
N LEU A 417 18.03 2.32 -10.86
CA LEU A 417 17.85 1.00 -11.47
C LEU A 417 18.49 -0.14 -10.67
N GLY A 418 19.15 0.16 -9.54
CA GLY A 418 19.84 -0.85 -8.72
C GLY A 418 21.07 -1.45 -9.39
N ARG A 419 21.72 -0.70 -10.29
CA ARG A 419 22.90 -1.11 -11.04
C ARG A 419 24.13 -0.32 -10.62
N SER A 420 25.31 -0.93 -10.74
CA SER A 420 26.55 -0.16 -10.78
C SER A 420 26.67 0.59 -12.10
N LEU A 421 27.52 1.63 -12.16
CA LEU A 421 27.80 2.38 -13.38
C LEU A 421 28.26 1.45 -14.52
N SER A 422 29.15 0.50 -14.24
CA SER A 422 29.66 -0.44 -15.24
C SER A 422 28.58 -1.38 -15.77
N GLN A 423 27.66 -1.83 -14.91
CA GLN A 423 26.52 -2.66 -15.31
C GLN A 423 25.53 -1.88 -16.18
N LEU A 424 25.30 -0.59 -15.87
CA LEU A 424 24.43 0.27 -16.65
C LEU A 424 24.97 0.49 -18.07
N ARG A 425 26.27 0.81 -18.21
CA ARG A 425 26.93 0.95 -19.51
C ARG A 425 26.95 -0.35 -20.31
N ASN A 426 27.16 -1.49 -19.65
CA ASN A 426 27.12 -2.81 -20.29
C ASN A 426 25.71 -3.11 -20.85
N LEU A 427 24.66 -2.81 -20.09
CA LEU A 427 23.28 -2.95 -20.56
C LEU A 427 23.03 -2.12 -21.83
N ALA A 428 23.46 -0.86 -21.85
CA ALA A 428 23.35 -0.01 -23.03
C ALA A 428 24.05 -0.62 -24.25
N LYS A 429 25.30 -1.12 -24.08
CA LYS A 429 26.05 -1.78 -25.17
C LYS A 429 25.36 -3.04 -25.69
N LYS A 430 24.86 -3.89 -24.79
CA LYS A 430 24.07 -5.07 -25.14
C LYS A 430 22.81 -4.69 -25.90
N SER A 431 22.17 -3.58 -25.52
CA SER A 431 20.99 -3.08 -26.23
C SER A 431 21.29 -2.66 -27.66
N THR A 432 22.35 -1.89 -27.85
CA THR A 432 22.83 -1.50 -29.18
C THR A 432 23.12 -2.73 -30.04
N TYR A 433 23.84 -3.72 -29.48
CA TYR A 433 24.19 -4.94 -30.18
C TYR A 433 22.97 -5.77 -30.58
N SER A 434 22.04 -5.94 -29.64
CA SER A 434 20.76 -6.64 -29.86
C SER A 434 19.93 -5.99 -30.97
N ARG A 435 19.94 -4.65 -31.06
CA ARG A 435 19.27 -3.92 -32.14
C ARG A 435 19.91 -4.16 -33.50
N ILE A 436 21.24 -4.26 -33.56
CA ILE A 436 21.99 -4.49 -34.80
C ILE A 436 21.81 -5.93 -35.28
N GLU A 437 21.83 -6.91 -34.37
CA GLU A 437 21.76 -8.33 -34.70
C GLU A 437 20.33 -8.89 -34.77
N GLY A 438 19.33 -8.11 -34.34
CA GLY A 438 17.94 -8.55 -34.29
C GLY A 438 17.65 -9.59 -33.20
N ILE A 439 18.57 -9.79 -32.26
CA ILE A 439 18.40 -10.71 -31.13
C ILE A 439 17.65 -9.97 -30.02
N PRO A 440 16.59 -10.55 -29.43
CA PRO A 440 15.87 -9.89 -28.34
C PRO A 440 16.74 -9.81 -27.08
N ILE A 441 16.79 -8.62 -26.46
CA ILE A 441 17.37 -8.45 -25.12
C ILE A 441 16.48 -9.17 -24.12
N ASP A 442 17.04 -10.16 -23.41
CA ASP A 442 16.31 -10.81 -22.32
C ASP A 442 16.41 -10.04 -20.98
N GLU A 443 17.44 -9.21 -20.83
CA GLU A 443 17.77 -8.48 -19.61
C GLU A 443 16.83 -7.26 -19.36
N PHE A 444 16.31 -7.13 -18.14
CA PHE A 444 15.56 -5.95 -17.69
C PHE A 444 16.48 -4.77 -17.36
N ALA A 445 15.98 -3.53 -17.48
CA ALA A 445 16.76 -2.37 -17.07
C ALA A 445 16.91 -2.30 -15.56
N SER A 446 15.87 -2.63 -14.80
CA SER A 446 15.95 -2.69 -13.35
C SER A 446 16.56 -4.00 -12.85
N ASN A 447 17.42 -3.90 -11.84
CA ASN A 447 17.83 -5.03 -11.00
C ASN A 447 17.09 -5.05 -9.65
N LEU A 448 16.17 -4.10 -9.42
CA LEU A 448 15.50 -3.94 -8.12
C LEU A 448 14.23 -4.77 -7.98
N PHE A 449 13.56 -5.11 -9.08
CA PHE A 449 12.21 -5.67 -9.08
C PHE A 449 12.11 -7.00 -9.81
#